data_AF-A0A453HCS7-F1
#
_entry.id   AF-A0A453HCS7-F1
#
_cell.length_a   1.000
_cell.length_b   1.000
_cell.length_c   1.000
_cell.angle_alpha   90.00
_cell.angle_beta   90.00
_cell.angle_gamma   90.00
#
_symmetry.space_group_name_H-M   'P 1'
#
loop_
_entity.id
_entity.type
_entity.pdbx_description
1 polymer ?
#
loop_
_entity_poly.entity_id
_entity_poly.type
_entity_poly.pdbx_seq_one_letter_code
_entity_poly.pdbx_strand_id
1 'polypeptide(L)'
;YTNLIEINILEVWYYTAVLILVGLLKNAQLEVDIMSVCINYQLWAVMVALGLNGAVSVRVSNELGANKPKAARFSVIIAVSTSAAIGAVFLAVFLAWRTELPRFFSDNEEVVSEAAKLGYLLAATIFLNSIQPVLTGVVIGAGWQTLVAFINIGCYYLVGIPLGFLFGFKLKLGALGIWAGMSIGTLLQTVVLLIICFRTKWKKQAMLAEGRIREWGGSSETLPAATNGGIDR
;
A
#
# COMPACT_ATOMS: atom_id res chain seq x y z
N TYR A 1 12.01 7.98 -9.54
CA TYR A 1 10.96 7.33 -10.36
C TYR A 1 11.24 5.85 -10.58
N THR A 2 12.45 5.41 -10.95
CA THR A 2 12.81 3.99 -11.15
C THR A 2 12.49 3.09 -9.95
N ASN A 3 12.90 3.48 -8.74
CA ASN A 3 12.65 2.70 -7.52
C ASN A 3 11.16 2.60 -7.12
N LEU A 4 10.31 3.53 -7.56
CA LEU A 4 8.87 3.52 -7.28
C LEU A 4 8.16 2.52 -8.19
N ILE A 5 8.59 2.43 -9.44
CA ILE A 5 8.09 1.46 -10.41
C ILE A 5 8.42 0.04 -9.94
N GLU A 6 9.64 -0.19 -9.45
CA GLU A 6 10.08 -1.50 -8.93
C GLU A 6 9.23 -1.99 -7.75
N ILE A 7 8.85 -1.12 -6.81
CA ILE A 7 8.01 -1.49 -5.66
C ILE A 7 6.61 -1.92 -6.12
N ASN A 8 6.01 -1.18 -7.06
CA ASN A 8 4.70 -1.52 -7.61
C ASN A 8 4.75 -2.83 -8.40
N ILE A 9 5.85 -3.08 -9.13
CA ILE A 9 6.07 -4.34 -9.85
C ILE A 9 6.12 -5.52 -8.87
N LEU A 10 6.82 -5.41 -7.74
CA LEU A 10 6.86 -6.46 -6.72
C LEU A 10 5.46 -6.81 -6.18
N GLU A 11 4.60 -5.82 -5.98
CA GLU A 11 3.22 -6.06 -5.54
C GLU A 11 2.40 -6.79 -6.61
N VAL A 12 2.50 -6.38 -7.87
CA VAL A 12 1.82 -7.05 -8.99
C VAL A 12 2.29 -8.50 -9.13
N TRP A 13 3.60 -8.76 -9.07
CA TRP A 13 4.14 -10.13 -9.13
C TRP A 13 3.70 -10.98 -7.96
N TYR A 14 3.56 -10.39 -6.77
CA TYR A 14 3.04 -11.10 -5.61
C TYR A 14 1.60 -11.55 -5.83
N TYR A 15 0.70 -10.66 -6.26
CA TYR A 15 -0.69 -11.04 -6.57
C TYR A 15 -0.77 -12.09 -7.69
N THR A 16 0.06 -11.98 -8.72
CA THR A 16 0.14 -12.99 -9.79
C THR A 16 0.59 -14.35 -9.26
N ALA A 17 1.60 -14.39 -8.39
CA ALA A 17 2.07 -15.64 -7.77
C ALA A 17 0.97 -16.28 -6.91
N VAL A 18 0.24 -15.48 -6.13
CA VAL A 18 -0.91 -15.95 -5.33
C VAL A 18 -2.01 -16.51 -6.23
N LEU A 19 -2.35 -15.85 -7.34
CA LEU A 19 -3.32 -16.35 -8.30
C LEU A 19 -2.90 -17.68 -8.94
N ILE A 20 -1.62 -17.82 -9.30
CA ILE A 20 -1.08 -19.10 -9.79
C ILE A 20 -1.25 -20.20 -8.75
N LEU A 21 -0.98 -19.91 -7.46
CA LEU A 21 -1.20 -20.88 -6.38
C LEU A 21 -2.67 -21.32 -6.27
N VAL A 22 -3.63 -20.41 -6.43
CA VAL A 22 -5.06 -20.76 -6.44
C VAL A 22 -5.39 -21.68 -7.62
N GLY A 23 -4.84 -21.39 -8.80
CA GLY A 23 -5.04 -22.21 -10.00
C GLY A 23 -4.45 -23.63 -9.91
N LEU A 24 -3.58 -23.90 -8.94
CA LEU A 24 -3.01 -25.22 -8.69
C LEU A 24 -3.83 -26.06 -7.69
N LEU A 25 -4.94 -25.54 -7.16
CA LEU A 25 -5.85 -26.28 -6.27
C LEU A 25 -6.64 -27.35 -7.05
N LYS A 26 -7.11 -28.39 -6.33
CA LYS A 26 -7.83 -29.53 -6.94
C LYS A 26 -9.10 -29.13 -7.69
N ASN A 27 -9.82 -28.12 -7.21
CA ASN A 27 -11.01 -27.55 -7.84
C ASN A 27 -10.68 -26.17 -8.44
N ALA A 28 -9.63 -26.10 -9.25
CA ALA A 28 -9.07 -24.83 -9.74
C ALA A 28 -10.12 -23.88 -10.32
N GLN A 29 -11.09 -24.36 -11.11
CA GLN A 29 -12.10 -23.50 -11.72
C GLN A 29 -12.97 -22.80 -10.66
N LEU A 30 -13.55 -23.56 -9.72
CA LEU A 30 -14.39 -23.02 -8.65
C LEU A 30 -13.59 -22.04 -7.75
N GLU A 31 -12.38 -22.43 -7.35
CA GLU A 31 -11.53 -21.64 -6.46
C GLU A 31 -11.06 -20.34 -7.13
N VAL A 32 -10.72 -20.39 -8.42
CA VAL A 32 -10.35 -19.21 -9.21
C VAL A 32 -11.54 -18.29 -9.41
N ASP A 33 -12.75 -18.81 -9.65
CA ASP A 33 -13.96 -18.00 -9.79
C ASP A 33 -14.24 -17.22 -8.49
N ILE A 34 -14.22 -17.92 -7.34
CA ILE A 34 -14.38 -17.31 -6.01
C ILE A 34 -13.32 -16.22 -5.77
N MET A 35 -12.05 -16.53 -6.07
CA MET A 35 -10.92 -15.61 -5.92
C MET A 35 -11.08 -14.37 -6.80
N SER A 36 -11.55 -14.55 -8.03
CA SER A 36 -11.70 -13.49 -9.02
C SER A 36 -12.77 -12.48 -8.59
N VAL A 37 -13.89 -12.93 -8.05
CA VAL A 37 -14.90 -12.03 -7.47
C VAL A 37 -14.30 -11.17 -6.37
N CYS A 38 -13.57 -11.80 -5.42
CA CYS A 38 -12.96 -11.09 -4.30
C CYS A 38 -11.89 -10.09 -4.75
N ILE A 39 -11.02 -10.48 -5.70
CA ILE A 39 -9.96 -9.63 -6.25
C ILE A 39 -10.54 -8.42 -6.97
N ASN A 40 -11.62 -8.56 -7.75
CA ASN A 40 -12.23 -7.43 -8.45
C ASN A 40 -12.68 -6.33 -7.48
N TYR A 41 -13.38 -6.69 -6.42
CA TYR A 41 -13.77 -5.75 -5.37
C TYR A 41 -12.56 -5.14 -4.65
N GLN A 42 -11.55 -5.97 -4.38
CA GLN A 42 -10.31 -5.50 -3.76
C GLN A 42 -9.60 -4.46 -4.65
N LEU A 43 -9.56 -4.65 -5.98
CA LEU A 43 -8.98 -3.69 -6.92
C LEU A 43 -9.68 -2.34 -6.86
N TRP A 44 -11.02 -2.31 -6.82
CA TRP A 44 -11.77 -1.06 -6.73
C TRP A 44 -11.42 -0.29 -5.45
N ALA A 45 -11.33 -0.98 -4.31
CA ALA A 45 -10.91 -0.36 -3.05
C ALA A 45 -9.46 0.15 -3.10
N VAL A 46 -8.56 -0.62 -3.72
CA VAL A 46 -7.14 -0.25 -3.87
C VAL A 46 -6.96 1.02 -4.71
N MET A 47 -7.79 1.25 -5.74
CA MET A 47 -7.69 2.48 -6.54
C MET A 47 -7.88 3.75 -5.71
N VAL A 48 -8.81 3.73 -4.74
CA VAL A 48 -9.01 4.83 -3.80
C VAL A 48 -7.77 5.02 -2.91
N ALA A 49 -7.22 3.92 -2.40
CA ALA A 49 -6.05 3.95 -1.53
C ALA A 49 -4.77 4.41 -2.27
N LEU A 50 -4.61 4.07 -3.55
CA LEU A 50 -3.52 4.54 -4.40
C LEU A 50 -3.59 6.05 -4.64
N GLY A 51 -4.79 6.62 -4.79
CA GLY A 51 -4.98 8.07 -4.85
C GLY A 51 -4.48 8.77 -3.58
N LEU A 52 -4.81 8.21 -2.39
CA LEU A 52 -4.33 8.73 -1.11
C LEU A 52 -2.81 8.55 -0.94
N ASN A 53 -2.25 7.43 -1.38
CA ASN A 53 -0.80 7.18 -1.40
C ASN A 53 -0.06 8.29 -2.15
N GLY A 54 -0.48 8.60 -3.38
CA GLY A 54 0.13 9.66 -4.19
C GLY A 54 0.04 11.03 -3.50
N ALA A 55 -1.15 11.38 -3.00
CA ALA A 55 -1.38 12.66 -2.34
C ALA A 55 -0.52 12.83 -1.06
N VAL A 56 -0.46 11.82 -0.20
CA VAL A 56 0.34 11.89 1.04
C VAL A 56 1.83 11.89 0.75
N SER A 57 2.28 11.13 -0.26
CA SER A 57 3.69 11.08 -0.67
C SER A 57 4.18 12.47 -1.06
N VAL A 58 3.46 13.15 -1.96
CA VAL A 58 3.78 14.52 -2.37
C VAL A 58 3.73 15.49 -1.19
N ARG A 59 2.70 15.39 -0.33
CA ARG A 59 2.57 16.29 0.82
C ARG A 59 3.74 16.13 1.79
N VAL A 60 4.10 14.91 2.16
CA VAL A 60 5.21 14.62 3.08
C VAL A 60 6.54 15.05 2.48
N SER A 61 6.78 14.78 1.18
CA SER A 61 7.98 15.25 0.49
C SER A 61 8.12 16.78 0.53
N ASN A 62 7.04 17.51 0.25
CA ASN A 62 7.06 18.98 0.24
C ASN A 62 7.29 19.57 1.64
N GLU A 63 6.60 19.05 2.67
CA GLU A 63 6.77 19.57 4.05
C GLU A 63 8.16 19.24 4.61
N LEU A 64 8.73 18.07 4.26
CA LEU A 64 10.11 17.73 4.62
C LEU A 64 11.13 18.60 3.87
N GLY A 65 10.92 18.83 2.56
CA GLY A 65 11.78 19.69 1.76
C GLY A 65 11.73 21.16 2.18
N ALA A 66 10.60 21.63 2.70
CA ALA A 66 10.44 22.96 3.29
C ALA A 66 10.97 23.07 4.73
N ASN A 67 11.65 22.03 5.25
CA ASN A 67 12.14 21.95 6.61
C ASN A 67 11.05 22.16 7.69
N LYS A 68 9.84 21.64 7.45
CA LYS A 68 8.68 21.73 8.36
C LYS A 68 8.33 20.34 8.95
N PRO A 69 9.16 19.76 9.84
CA PRO A 69 8.96 18.41 10.37
C PRO A 69 7.66 18.23 11.17
N LYS A 70 7.16 19.31 11.81
CA LYS A 70 5.87 19.28 12.53
C LYS A 70 4.71 19.14 11.54
N ALA A 71 4.75 19.87 10.43
CA ALA A 71 3.73 19.80 9.38
C ALA A 71 3.76 18.45 8.68
N ALA A 72 4.94 17.91 8.36
CA ALA A 72 5.09 16.56 7.82
C ALA A 72 4.44 15.50 8.73
N ARG A 73 4.74 15.52 10.04
CA ARG A 73 4.11 14.60 11.01
C ARG A 73 2.59 14.75 11.06
N PHE A 74 2.09 15.99 11.01
CA PHE A 74 0.66 16.26 11.00
C PHE A 74 -0.01 15.69 9.73
N SER A 75 0.61 15.87 8.56
CA SER A 75 0.12 15.28 7.30
C SER A 75 0.01 13.76 7.36
N VAL A 76 0.98 13.09 7.99
CA VAL A 76 0.94 11.63 8.20
C VAL A 76 -0.25 11.23 9.07
N ILE A 77 -0.45 11.91 10.21
CA ILE A 77 -1.54 11.58 11.14
C ILE A 77 -2.90 11.74 10.44
N ILE A 78 -3.11 12.87 9.75
CA ILE A 78 -4.36 13.15 9.05
C ILE A 78 -4.59 12.15 7.91
N ALA A 79 -3.56 11.84 7.11
CA ALA A 79 -3.71 10.90 6.01
C ALA A 79 -4.07 9.49 6.50
N VAL A 80 -3.39 9.00 7.56
CA VAL A 80 -3.68 7.69 8.15
C VAL A 80 -5.07 7.66 8.79
N SER A 81 -5.48 8.71 9.53
CA SER A 81 -6.80 8.76 10.14
C SER A 81 -7.93 8.82 9.09
N THR A 82 -7.76 9.62 8.05
CA THR A 82 -8.73 9.72 6.95
C THR A 82 -8.83 8.41 6.20
N SER A 83 -7.70 7.75 5.92
CA SER A 83 -7.71 6.45 5.24
C SER A 83 -8.32 5.33 6.08
N ALA A 84 -8.09 5.34 7.39
CA ALA A 84 -8.72 4.41 8.31
C ALA A 84 -10.25 4.64 8.38
N ALA A 85 -10.70 5.90 8.36
CA ALA A 85 -12.13 6.22 8.32
C ALA A 85 -12.79 5.75 7.01
N ILE A 86 -12.17 6.02 5.86
CA ILE A 86 -12.64 5.55 4.55
C ILE A 86 -12.66 4.01 4.51
N GLY A 87 -11.60 3.37 5.00
CA GLY A 87 -11.51 1.92 5.10
C GLY A 87 -12.61 1.33 5.99
N ALA A 88 -12.94 1.99 7.12
CA ALA A 88 -14.01 1.55 8.01
C ALA A 88 -15.39 1.64 7.35
N VAL A 89 -15.63 2.69 6.55
CA VAL A 89 -16.85 2.80 5.73
C VAL A 89 -16.92 1.65 4.72
N PHE A 90 -15.84 1.38 3.98
CA PHE A 90 -15.83 0.26 3.04
C PHE A 90 -16.03 -1.08 3.75
N LEU A 91 -15.37 -1.32 4.88
CA LEU A 91 -15.56 -2.53 5.68
C LEU A 91 -17.03 -2.70 6.09
N ALA A 92 -17.69 -1.66 6.57
CA ALA A 92 -19.10 -1.72 6.94
C ALA A 92 -20.00 -2.04 5.74
N VAL A 93 -19.78 -1.38 4.60
CA VAL A 93 -20.52 -1.61 3.35
C VAL A 93 -20.33 -3.05 2.86
N PHE A 94 -19.10 -3.54 2.79
CA PHE A 94 -18.81 -4.89 2.32
C PHE A 94 -19.36 -5.96 3.26
N LEU A 95 -19.31 -5.75 4.58
CA LEU A 95 -19.91 -6.68 5.54
C LEU A 95 -21.44 -6.71 5.43
N ALA A 96 -22.08 -5.55 5.23
CA ALA A 96 -23.52 -5.45 5.10
C ALA A 96 -24.05 -6.15 3.83
N TRP A 97 -23.34 -6.01 2.71
CA TRP A 97 -23.74 -6.60 1.43
C TRP A 97 -22.99 -7.90 1.06
N ARG A 98 -22.27 -8.52 2.00
CA ARG A 98 -21.39 -9.68 1.71
C ARG A 98 -22.08 -10.85 1.01
N THR A 99 -23.38 -11.05 1.22
CA THR A 99 -24.15 -12.16 0.64
C THR A 99 -24.69 -11.83 -0.75
N GLU A 100 -24.91 -10.55 -1.04
CA GLU A 100 -25.47 -10.09 -2.31
C GLU A 100 -24.38 -9.71 -3.32
N LEU A 101 -23.21 -9.24 -2.85
CA LEU A 101 -22.11 -8.84 -3.73
C LEU A 101 -21.66 -9.95 -4.70
N PRO A 102 -21.45 -11.21 -4.26
CA PRO A 102 -21.01 -12.26 -5.17
C PRO A 102 -21.99 -12.56 -6.31
N ARG A 103 -23.30 -12.34 -6.10
CA ARG A 103 -24.35 -12.57 -7.11
C ARG A 103 -24.24 -11.65 -8.32
N PHE A 104 -23.56 -10.49 -8.19
CA PHE A 104 -23.30 -9.62 -9.34
C PHE A 104 -22.26 -10.18 -10.31
N PHE A 105 -21.45 -11.14 -9.87
CA PHE A 105 -20.36 -11.70 -10.65
C PHE A 105 -20.57 -13.16 -11.07
N SER A 106 -21.46 -13.89 -10.39
CA SER A 106 -21.74 -15.30 -10.72
C SER A 106 -23.18 -15.68 -10.38
N ASP A 107 -23.81 -16.43 -11.29
CA ASP A 107 -25.10 -17.10 -11.07
C ASP A 107 -24.95 -18.49 -10.42
N ASN A 108 -23.72 -18.96 -10.20
CA ASN A 108 -23.46 -20.25 -9.57
C ASN A 108 -23.59 -20.13 -8.04
N GLU A 109 -24.64 -20.72 -7.48
CA GLU A 109 -24.93 -20.70 -6.04
C GLU A 109 -23.78 -21.24 -5.17
N GLU A 110 -22.98 -22.19 -5.68
CA GLU A 110 -21.81 -22.69 -4.97
C GLU A 110 -20.71 -21.61 -4.87
N VAL A 111 -20.44 -20.90 -5.96
CA VAL A 111 -19.50 -19.75 -5.99
C VAL A 111 -20.00 -18.65 -5.06
N VAL A 112 -21.29 -18.33 -5.12
CA VAL A 112 -21.91 -17.27 -4.30
C VAL A 112 -21.79 -17.58 -2.81
N SER A 113 -22.12 -18.81 -2.41
CA SER A 113 -22.05 -19.26 -1.00
C SER A 113 -20.63 -19.21 -0.45
N GLU A 114 -19.65 -19.73 -1.20
CA GLU A 114 -18.25 -19.71 -0.77
C GLU A 114 -17.64 -18.30 -0.78
N ALA A 115 -17.90 -17.49 -1.81
CA ALA A 115 -17.48 -16.10 -1.85
C ALA A 115 -18.09 -15.28 -0.71
N ALA A 116 -19.34 -15.54 -0.31
CA ALA A 116 -19.97 -14.88 0.83
C ALA A 116 -19.32 -15.24 2.18
N LYS A 117 -18.71 -16.43 2.31
CA LYS A 117 -17.88 -16.81 3.47
C LYS A 117 -16.54 -16.08 3.45
N LEU A 118 -15.89 -16.00 2.29
CA LEU A 118 -14.68 -15.19 2.10
C LEU A 118 -14.95 -13.69 2.30
N GLY A 119 -16.19 -13.24 2.16
CA GLY A 119 -16.60 -11.84 2.32
C GLY A 119 -16.16 -11.19 3.65
N TYR A 120 -16.11 -11.95 4.75
CA TYR A 120 -15.57 -11.44 6.02
C TYR A 120 -14.08 -11.13 5.94
N LEU A 121 -13.33 -12.06 5.34
CA LEU A 121 -11.90 -11.91 5.14
C LEU A 121 -11.61 -10.78 4.15
N LEU A 122 -12.37 -10.71 3.05
CA LEU A 122 -12.30 -9.63 2.07
C LEU A 122 -12.54 -8.26 2.71
N ALA A 123 -13.59 -8.09 3.53
CA ALA A 123 -13.87 -6.83 4.20
C ALA A 123 -12.71 -6.40 5.11
N ALA A 124 -12.12 -7.35 5.85
CA ALA A 124 -10.94 -7.10 6.66
C ALA A 124 -9.71 -6.73 5.81
N THR A 125 -9.48 -7.42 4.68
CA THR A 125 -8.39 -7.10 3.75
C THR A 125 -8.57 -5.73 3.11
N ILE A 126 -9.80 -5.33 2.76
CA ILE A 126 -10.12 -3.99 2.25
C ILE A 126 -9.77 -2.91 3.27
N PHE A 127 -10.11 -3.11 4.54
CA PHE A 127 -9.73 -2.19 5.61
C PHE A 127 -8.21 -2.06 5.76
N LEU A 128 -7.49 -3.18 5.79
CA LEU A 128 -6.03 -3.17 5.87
C LEU A 128 -5.39 -2.48 4.66
N ASN A 129 -5.90 -2.77 3.47
CA ASN A 129 -5.45 -2.19 2.21
C ASN A 129 -5.85 -0.73 2.01
N SER A 130 -6.69 -0.13 2.86
CA SER A 130 -6.86 1.33 2.85
C SER A 130 -5.67 2.00 3.53
N ILE A 131 -5.17 1.44 4.64
CA ILE A 131 -4.12 2.03 5.46
C ILE A 131 -2.73 1.79 4.84
N GLN A 132 -2.48 0.57 4.36
CA GLN A 132 -1.18 0.10 3.90
C GLN A 132 -0.58 0.97 2.77
N PRO A 133 -1.31 1.33 1.69
CA PRO A 133 -0.79 2.20 0.65
C PRO A 133 -0.46 3.59 1.15
N VAL A 134 -1.25 4.15 2.08
CA VAL A 134 -0.98 5.48 2.65
C VAL A 134 0.33 5.49 3.43
N LEU A 135 0.60 4.46 4.22
CA LEU A 135 1.87 4.33 4.94
C LEU A 135 3.05 4.18 3.99
N THR A 136 2.91 3.36 2.95
CA THR A 136 3.90 3.24 1.89
C THR A 136 4.17 4.59 1.23
N GLY A 137 3.13 5.36 0.92
CA GLY A 137 3.23 6.72 0.38
C GLY A 137 4.00 7.67 1.30
N VAL A 138 3.75 7.62 2.61
CA VAL A 138 4.48 8.41 3.62
C VAL A 138 5.97 8.08 3.62
N VAL A 139 6.31 6.79 3.64
CA VAL A 139 7.69 6.31 3.70
C VAL A 139 8.45 6.63 2.41
N ILE A 140 7.79 6.46 1.25
CA ILE A 140 8.33 6.88 -0.04
C ILE A 140 8.50 8.39 -0.10
N GLY A 141 7.52 9.17 0.39
CA GLY A 141 7.59 10.63 0.45
C GLY A 141 8.73 11.15 1.33
N ALA A 142 9.15 10.38 2.34
CA ALA A 142 10.34 10.64 3.14
C ALA A 142 11.67 10.24 2.46
N GLY A 143 11.60 9.55 1.32
CA GLY A 143 12.74 9.09 0.51
C GLY A 143 13.25 7.70 0.87
N TRP A 144 12.43 6.85 1.52
CA TRP A 144 12.84 5.52 2.02
C TRP A 144 12.30 4.36 1.17
N GLN A 145 12.12 4.59 -0.13
CA GLN A 145 11.65 3.59 -1.09
C GLN A 145 12.38 2.23 -1.02
N THR A 146 13.72 2.22 -0.90
CA THR A 146 14.50 0.97 -0.81
C THR A 146 14.15 0.14 0.42
N LEU A 147 13.87 0.80 1.56
CA LEU A 147 13.42 0.12 2.77
C LEU A 147 12.07 -0.58 2.55
N VAL A 148 11.13 0.10 1.88
CA VAL A 148 9.83 -0.48 1.52
C VAL A 148 10.02 -1.71 0.65
N ALA A 149 10.89 -1.66 -0.36
CA ALA A 149 11.15 -2.79 -1.24
C ALA A 149 11.63 -4.03 -0.46
N PHE A 150 12.57 -3.85 0.49
CA PHE A 150 13.04 -4.96 1.35
C PHE A 150 11.93 -5.51 2.26
N ILE A 151 11.10 -4.64 2.85
CA ILE A 151 9.97 -5.06 3.68
C ILE A 151 8.97 -5.85 2.84
N ASN A 152 8.67 -5.41 1.61
CA ASN A 152 7.77 -6.11 0.70
C ASN A 152 8.30 -7.51 0.37
N ILE A 153 9.58 -7.63 0.03
CA ILE A 153 10.20 -8.94 -0.24
C ILE A 153 10.04 -9.87 0.97
N GLY A 154 10.39 -9.38 2.17
CA GLY A 154 10.29 -10.18 3.39
C GLY A 154 8.85 -10.59 3.72
N CYS A 155 7.91 -9.65 3.73
CA CYS A 155 6.55 -9.91 4.18
C CYS A 155 5.74 -10.71 3.15
N TYR A 156 5.88 -10.40 1.86
CA TYR A 156 5.08 -11.05 0.83
C TYR A 156 5.66 -12.39 0.40
N TYR A 157 6.96 -12.45 0.12
CA TYR A 157 7.57 -13.63 -0.49
C TYR A 157 8.09 -14.63 0.54
N LEU A 158 8.65 -14.16 1.68
CA LEU A 158 9.16 -15.07 2.71
C LEU A 158 8.10 -15.51 3.73
N VAL A 159 7.01 -14.74 3.86
CA VAL A 159 5.94 -15.04 4.83
C VAL A 159 4.61 -15.31 4.13
N GLY A 160 4.12 -14.36 3.33
CA GLY A 160 2.80 -14.45 2.69
C GLY A 160 2.64 -15.67 1.77
N ILE A 161 3.56 -15.88 0.83
CA ILE A 161 3.52 -17.02 -0.11
C ILE A 161 3.61 -18.37 0.65
N PRO A 162 4.59 -18.61 1.54
CA PRO A 162 4.68 -19.86 2.28
C PRO A 162 3.46 -20.16 3.16
N LEU A 163 2.91 -19.14 3.84
CA LEU A 163 1.68 -19.31 4.63
C LEU A 163 0.48 -19.59 3.73
N GLY A 164 0.35 -18.90 2.59
CA GLY A 164 -0.70 -19.16 1.62
C GLY A 164 -0.65 -20.59 1.09
N PHE A 165 0.55 -21.09 0.74
CA PHE A 165 0.75 -22.48 0.34
C PHE A 165 0.40 -23.45 1.48
N LEU A 166 0.85 -23.18 2.71
CA LEU A 166 0.58 -24.02 3.87
C LEU A 166 -0.92 -24.14 4.15
N PHE A 167 -1.64 -23.01 4.18
CA PHE A 167 -3.05 -22.97 4.49
C PHE A 167 -3.92 -23.51 3.34
N GLY A 168 -3.60 -23.13 2.10
CA GLY A 168 -4.32 -23.60 0.91
C GLY A 168 -4.19 -25.10 0.70
N PHE A 169 -2.96 -25.64 0.74
CA PHE A 169 -2.68 -27.02 0.34
C PHE A 169 -2.59 -28.00 1.51
N LYS A 170 -1.81 -27.71 2.56
CA LYS A 170 -1.65 -28.65 3.69
C LYS A 170 -2.89 -28.66 4.59
N LEU A 171 -3.42 -27.49 4.94
CA LEU A 171 -4.64 -27.40 5.75
C LEU A 171 -5.92 -27.58 4.93
N LYS A 172 -5.81 -27.69 3.60
CA LYS A 172 -6.93 -27.89 2.66
C LYS A 172 -8.02 -26.81 2.79
N LEU A 173 -7.62 -25.58 3.09
CA LEU A 173 -8.54 -24.43 3.19
C LEU A 173 -8.78 -23.74 1.82
N GLY A 174 -8.23 -24.28 0.72
CA GLY A 174 -8.49 -23.78 -0.63
C GLY A 174 -8.10 -22.31 -0.82
N ALA A 175 -8.90 -21.56 -1.59
CA ALA A 175 -8.70 -20.13 -1.83
C ALA A 175 -8.76 -19.31 -0.54
N LEU A 176 -9.58 -19.70 0.44
CA LEU A 176 -9.64 -19.04 1.74
C LEU A 176 -8.30 -19.12 2.47
N GLY A 177 -7.65 -20.28 2.45
CA GLY A 177 -6.33 -20.47 3.04
C GLY A 177 -5.26 -19.61 2.36
N ILE A 178 -5.28 -19.58 1.03
CA ILE A 178 -4.35 -18.76 0.24
C ILE A 178 -4.56 -17.27 0.53
N TRP A 179 -5.82 -16.80 0.55
CA TRP A 179 -6.17 -15.41 0.87
C TRP A 179 -5.78 -15.04 2.31
N ALA A 180 -5.95 -15.96 3.26
CA ALA A 180 -5.53 -15.74 4.65
C ALA A 180 -4.02 -15.56 4.75
N GLY A 181 -3.24 -16.42 4.09
CA GLY A 181 -1.78 -16.28 4.01
C GLY A 181 -1.36 -14.95 3.38
N MET A 182 -2.06 -14.54 2.32
CA MET A 182 -1.85 -13.23 1.70
C MET A 182 -2.12 -12.07 2.66
N SER A 183 -3.27 -12.12 3.34
CA SER A 183 -3.68 -11.09 4.30
C SER A 183 -2.72 -10.97 5.48
N ILE A 184 -2.13 -12.08 5.95
CA ILE A 184 -1.11 -12.05 7.01
C ILE A 184 0.16 -11.36 6.53
N GLY A 185 0.62 -11.63 5.30
CA GLY A 185 1.77 -10.95 4.72
C GLY A 185 1.56 -9.43 4.67
N THR A 186 0.40 -8.99 4.18
CA THR A 186 0.02 -7.57 4.15
C THR A 186 -0.13 -6.97 5.55
N LEU A 187 -0.71 -7.70 6.49
CA LEU A 187 -0.85 -7.25 7.87
C LEU A 187 0.52 -7.03 8.52
N LEU A 188 1.44 -7.99 8.35
CA LEU A 188 2.80 -7.90 8.88
C LEU A 188 3.53 -6.67 8.32
N GLN A 189 3.49 -6.47 7.00
CA GLN A 189 4.07 -5.31 6.34
C GLN A 189 3.45 -4.00 6.87
N THR A 190 2.13 -3.95 7.02
CA THR A 190 1.41 -2.79 7.58
C THR A 190 1.88 -2.45 8.99
N VAL A 191 2.02 -3.46 9.86
CA VAL A 191 2.52 -3.29 11.23
C VAL A 191 3.96 -2.76 11.22
N VAL A 192 4.83 -3.32 10.39
CA VAL A 192 6.22 -2.87 10.26
C VAL A 192 6.28 -1.41 9.80
N LEU A 193 5.51 -1.03 8.76
CA LEU A 193 5.45 0.34 8.27
C LEU A 193 4.87 1.31 9.30
N LEU A 194 3.84 0.91 10.05
CA LEU A 194 3.30 1.70 11.16
C LEU A 194 4.38 1.98 12.21
N ILE A 195 5.10 0.94 12.65
CA ILE A 195 6.16 1.07 13.65
C ILE A 195 7.24 2.04 13.15
N ILE A 196 7.66 1.91 11.88
CA ILE A 196 8.63 2.82 11.27
C ILE A 196 8.10 4.25 11.29
N CYS A 197 6.88 4.50 10.82
CA CYS A 197 6.26 5.83 10.81
C CYS A 197 6.17 6.45 12.22
N PHE A 198 5.80 5.68 13.24
CA PHE A 198 5.69 6.15 14.62
C PHE A 198 7.05 6.38 15.29
N ARG A 199 8.06 5.56 14.99
CA ARG A 199 9.42 5.68 15.57
C ARG A 199 10.29 6.69 14.84
N THR A 200 9.86 7.17 13.68
CA THR A 200 10.62 8.12 12.87
C THR A 200 10.78 9.47 13.58
N LYS A 201 12.03 9.89 13.76
CA LYS A 201 12.37 11.23 14.24
C LYS A 201 12.25 12.22 13.08
N TRP A 202 11.04 12.75 12.87
CA TRP A 202 10.71 13.69 11.78
C TRP A 202 11.66 14.88 11.67
N LYS A 203 12.17 15.42 12.80
CA LYS A 203 13.20 16.49 12.79
C LYS A 203 14.50 16.06 12.08
N LYS A 204 14.97 14.84 12.33
CA LYS A 204 16.15 14.28 11.66
C LYS A 204 15.90 14.10 10.17
N GLN A 205 14.68 13.71 9.78
CA GLN A 205 14.33 13.54 8.37
C GLN A 205 14.25 14.85 7.61
N ALA A 206 13.75 15.92 8.24
CA ALA A 206 13.75 17.25 7.63
C ALA A 206 15.19 17.74 7.35
N MET A 207 16.11 17.58 8.31
CA MET A 207 17.53 17.93 8.10
C MET A 207 18.19 17.11 6.99
N LEU A 208 17.90 15.79 6.91
CA LEU A 208 18.41 14.95 5.83
C LEU A 208 17.80 15.33 4.48
N ALA A 209 16.52 15.70 4.43
CA ALA A 209 15.87 16.17 3.22
C ALA A 209 16.47 17.49 2.73
N GLU A 210 16.72 18.44 3.62
CA GLU A 210 17.42 19.70 3.33
C GLU A 210 18.84 19.44 2.79
N GLY A 211 19.59 18.51 3.41
CA GLY A 211 20.90 18.09 2.91
C GLY A 211 20.87 17.53 1.49
N ARG A 212 19.89 16.65 1.19
CA ARG A 212 19.67 16.11 -0.16
C ARG A 212 19.34 17.21 -1.17
N ILE A 213 18.50 18.18 -0.80
CA ILE A 213 18.16 19.31 -1.66
C ILE A 213 19.39 20.19 -1.92
N ARG A 214 20.25 20.41 -0.91
CA ARG A 214 21.45 21.24 -1.07
C ARG A 214 22.51 20.59 -1.96
N GLU A 215 22.66 19.27 -1.88
CA GLU A 215 23.56 18.49 -2.73
C GLU A 215 23.07 18.43 -4.19
N TRP A 216 21.75 18.33 -4.41
CA TRP A 216 21.15 18.16 -5.74
C TRP A 216 20.67 19.47 -6.38
N GLY A 217 20.49 20.53 -5.59
CA GLY A 217 19.98 21.84 -6.03
C GLY A 217 21.05 22.77 -6.60
N GLY A 218 22.33 22.38 -6.52
CA GLY A 218 23.47 23.22 -6.91
C GLY A 218 23.68 24.39 -5.95
N SER A 219 24.93 24.77 -5.74
CA SER A 219 25.24 26.08 -5.14
C SER A 219 24.55 27.13 -6.00
N SER A 220 23.62 27.90 -5.44
CA SER A 220 23.14 29.10 -6.10
C SER A 220 24.35 29.98 -6.35
N GLU A 221 24.89 29.98 -7.57
CA GLU A 221 25.81 31.00 -8.02
C GLU A 221 25.13 32.33 -7.74
N THR A 222 25.67 33.05 -6.76
CA THR A 222 25.34 34.43 -6.50
C THR A 222 25.52 35.18 -7.81
N LEU A 223 24.42 35.50 -8.49
CA LEU A 223 24.42 36.39 -9.64
C LEU A 223 25.20 37.66 -9.21
N PRO A 224 26.30 38.01 -9.90
CA PRO A 224 27.07 39.18 -9.53
C PRO A 224 26.16 40.40 -9.60
N ALA A 225 26.15 41.17 -8.50
CA ALA A 225 25.42 42.43 -8.42
C ALA A 225 25.79 43.27 -9.64
N ALA A 226 24.78 43.65 -10.43
CA ALA A 226 24.96 44.54 -11.57
C ALA A 226 25.72 45.78 -11.08
N THR A 227 26.97 45.90 -11.53
CA THR A 227 27.78 47.09 -11.32
C THR A 227 27.05 48.25 -11.98
N ASN A 228 26.53 49.17 -11.16
CA ASN A 228 26.08 50.48 -11.60
C ASN A 228 27.30 51.21 -12.19
N GLY A 229 27.49 51.06 -13.50
CA GLY A 229 28.40 51.90 -14.27
C GLY A 229 27.84 53.32 -14.31
N GLY A 230 28.37 54.17 -13.43
CA GLY A 230 28.19 55.61 -13.54
C GLY A 230 28.66 56.08 -14.90
N ILE A 231 27.78 56.77 -15.61
CA ILE A 231 28.15 57.59 -16.76
C ILE A 231 28.71 58.89 -16.16
N ASP A 232 30.03 58.96 -16.07
CA ASP A 232 30.74 60.23 -15.86
C ASP A 232 30.66 61.05 -17.15
N ARG A 233 30.06 62.25 -16.99
CA ARG A 233 30.21 63.52 -17.74
C ARG A 233 30.22 63.50 -19.27
#